data_AF-A0A0C3MIP2-F1
#
_entry.id   AF-A0A0C3MIP2-F1
#
_cell.length_a   1.000
_cell.length_b   1.000
_cell.length_c   1.000
_cell.angle_alpha   90.00
_cell.angle_beta   90.00
_cell.angle_gamma   90.00
#
_symmetry.space_group_name_H-M   'P 1'
#
loop_
_entity.id
_entity.type
_entity.pdbx_description
1 polymer ?
#
loop_
_entity_poly.entity_id
_entity_poly.type
_entity_poly.pdbx_seq_one_letter_code
_entity_poly.pdbx_strand_id
1 'polypeptide(L)'
;MWDPETFRGLRKLVLGNVSEDFMLPDNVLAILAANPLLELLDIVGEGFEPLLSPPPPSTRAPIHLPKLKTILLSVLCEEAVASVLASIRVPNCESLQLTDLEESISADSSDKAGVLDQALGHFDGFLRSSLALYGSSRLRLFKEGVNWLCQRSSSGLYAPGFELGIPWGNPHSNVLWVLQVLGPLPDSTHRIKLDIRIDDSEVDVDVLTGLKAPAFLPNVQKLEVSDTLHSVIFDLLGSAKDIAGFPAFSSLEKLKLPMPYNLPHSLRSLEVALKSRYAKSKRGAARARPMRIIFSGEFYRPECSPLEKRLRFDRLCRIRALQGVESVELVE
;
A
#
# COMPACT_ATOMS: atom_id res chain seq x y z
N MET A 1 -0.15 16.89 35.37
CA MET A 1 0.34 17.71 34.24
C MET A 1 1.84 17.50 34.13
N TRP A 2 2.31 17.01 32.99
CA TRP A 2 3.74 16.87 32.72
C TRP A 2 4.32 18.24 32.38
N ASP A 3 5.41 18.63 33.04
CA ASP A 3 6.12 19.88 32.72
C ASP A 3 7.04 19.64 31.51
N PRO A 4 6.76 20.21 30.33
CA PRO A 4 7.55 19.96 29.12
C PRO A 4 9.00 20.40 29.25
N GLU A 5 9.28 21.39 30.10
CA GLU A 5 10.62 21.92 30.35
C GLU A 5 11.53 20.89 31.01
N THR A 6 10.96 20.05 31.88
CA THR A 6 11.65 18.93 32.53
C THR A 6 12.18 17.91 31.51
N PHE A 7 11.54 17.84 30.34
CA PHE A 7 11.85 16.87 29.31
C PHE A 7 12.67 17.46 28.15
N ARG A 8 13.20 18.68 28.23
CA ARG A 8 13.97 19.28 27.13
C ARG A 8 15.21 18.46 26.76
N GLY A 9 15.41 18.30 25.45
CA GLY A 9 16.59 17.62 24.89
C GLY A 9 16.42 16.10 24.73
N LEU A 10 15.20 15.58 24.88
CA LEU A 10 14.91 14.17 24.59
C LEU A 10 15.24 13.81 23.15
N ARG A 11 15.87 12.64 23.00
CA ARG A 11 16.08 11.98 21.71
C ARG A 11 15.12 10.83 21.48
N LYS A 12 14.55 10.27 22.54
CA LYS A 12 13.64 9.14 22.47
C LYS A 12 12.53 9.36 23.49
N LEU A 13 11.30 9.19 23.05
CA LEU A 13 10.11 9.20 23.91
C LEU A 13 9.44 7.85 23.74
N VAL A 14 9.39 7.08 24.82
CA VAL A 14 8.74 5.76 24.88
C VAL A 14 7.71 5.83 25.99
N LEU A 15 6.44 5.71 25.64
CA LEU A 15 5.31 5.73 26.56
C LEU A 15 4.59 4.39 26.43
N GLY A 16 4.73 3.52 27.43
CA GLY A 16 4.06 2.21 27.46
C GLY A 16 3.44 1.95 28.82
N ASN A 17 2.21 1.42 28.86
CA ASN A 17 1.49 1.11 30.10
C ASN A 17 1.39 2.30 31.07
N VAL A 18 1.13 3.49 30.53
CA VAL A 18 0.86 4.69 31.32
C VAL A 18 -0.65 4.76 31.55
N SER A 19 -1.10 5.00 32.79
CA SER A 19 -2.54 5.04 33.09
C SER A 19 -3.26 6.14 32.30
N GLU A 20 -4.51 5.88 31.92
CA GLU A 20 -5.36 6.73 31.04
C GLU A 20 -5.33 8.22 31.44
N ASP A 21 -5.39 8.52 32.74
CA ASP A 21 -5.35 9.89 33.30
C ASP A 21 -4.08 10.71 32.94
N PHE A 22 -2.99 10.05 32.53
CA PHE A 22 -1.70 10.69 32.22
C PHE A 22 -1.41 10.74 30.73
N MET A 23 -2.09 9.89 29.95
CA MET A 23 -1.97 9.71 28.50
C MET A 23 -2.92 10.66 27.75
N LEU A 24 -2.95 11.94 28.14
CA LEU A 24 -3.72 12.95 27.41
C LEU A 24 -2.95 13.42 26.17
N PRO A 25 -3.58 13.52 24.98
CA PRO A 25 -2.90 13.97 23.77
C PRO A 25 -2.22 15.35 23.92
N ASP A 26 -2.81 16.29 24.65
CA ASP A 26 -2.21 17.60 24.89
C ASP A 26 -0.87 17.51 25.66
N ASN A 27 -0.72 16.56 26.59
CA ASN A 27 0.56 16.34 27.29
C ASN A 27 1.63 15.80 26.32
N VAL A 28 1.24 14.85 25.47
CA VAL A 28 2.14 14.28 24.45
C VAL A 28 2.59 15.38 23.48
N LEU A 29 1.65 16.17 22.96
CA LEU A 29 1.95 17.28 22.05
C LEU A 29 2.84 18.33 22.71
N ALA A 30 2.64 18.65 23.99
CA ALA A 30 3.50 19.57 24.72
C ALA A 30 4.94 19.04 24.86
N ILE A 31 5.12 17.75 25.17
CA ILE A 31 6.46 17.13 25.19
C ILE A 31 7.10 17.16 23.81
N LEU A 32 6.36 16.83 22.76
CA LEU A 32 6.87 16.87 21.39
C LEU A 32 7.32 18.28 21.01
N ALA A 33 6.52 19.31 21.34
CA ALA A 33 6.85 20.71 21.08
C ALA A 33 8.14 21.16 21.79
N ALA A 34 8.40 20.67 23.01
CA ALA A 34 9.61 20.97 23.76
C ALA A 34 10.86 20.22 23.26
N ASN A 35 10.70 19.23 22.37
CA ASN A 35 11.76 18.29 21.99
C ASN A 35 12.00 18.17 20.47
N PRO A 36 12.51 19.23 19.81
CA PRO A 36 12.79 19.21 18.38
C PRO A 36 13.91 18.25 17.95
N LEU A 37 14.70 17.75 18.90
CA LEU A 37 15.79 16.78 18.67
C LEU A 37 15.34 15.32 18.78
N LEU A 38 14.03 15.07 18.97
CA LEU A 38 13.49 13.73 19.09
C LEU A 38 13.79 12.92 17.83
N GLU A 39 14.30 11.69 18.00
CA GLU A 39 14.65 10.74 16.95
C GLU A 39 13.69 9.53 16.92
N LEU A 40 13.08 9.18 18.06
CA LEU A 40 12.12 8.10 18.23
C LEU A 40 10.90 8.56 19.04
N LEU A 41 9.71 8.26 18.54
CA LEU A 41 8.44 8.34 19.24
C LEU A 41 7.82 6.94 19.28
N ASP A 42 7.55 6.43 20.47
CA ASP A 42 6.95 5.11 20.69
C ASP A 42 5.85 5.25 21.75
N ILE A 43 4.60 4.99 21.38
CA ILE A 43 3.43 5.09 22.26
C ILE A 43 2.63 3.79 22.17
N VAL A 44 2.46 3.14 23.32
CA VAL A 44 1.68 1.92 23.55
C VAL A 44 0.69 2.23 24.68
N GLY A 45 -0.62 2.19 24.45
CA GLY A 45 -1.54 2.42 25.57
C GLY A 45 -3.03 2.31 25.28
N GLU A 46 -3.66 1.33 25.91
CA GLU A 46 -5.12 1.23 26.03
C GLU A 46 -5.69 2.52 26.64
N GLY A 47 -6.77 3.06 26.06
CA GLY A 47 -7.49 4.21 26.62
C GLY A 47 -6.88 5.60 26.38
N PHE A 48 -6.00 5.76 25.38
CA PHE A 48 -5.56 7.09 24.92
C PHE A 48 -6.76 7.84 24.31
N GLU A 49 -7.40 8.70 25.10
CA GLU A 49 -8.62 9.40 24.67
C GLU A 49 -8.35 10.37 23.49
N PRO A 50 -9.29 10.50 22.54
CA PRO A 50 -9.20 11.52 21.50
C PRO A 50 -9.10 12.93 22.08
N LEU A 51 -8.51 13.86 21.34
CA LEU A 51 -8.80 15.26 21.62
C LEU A 51 -10.31 15.49 21.41
N LEU A 52 -11.02 15.90 22.47
CA LEU A 52 -12.47 16.24 22.45
C LEU A 52 -12.85 17.24 21.34
N SER A 53 -11.86 17.95 20.78
CA SER A 53 -11.95 18.67 19.52
C SER A 53 -10.55 18.74 18.93
N PRO A 54 -10.17 17.93 17.92
CA PRO A 54 -8.93 18.20 17.20
C PRO A 54 -9.00 19.64 16.70
N PRO A 55 -8.04 20.52 17.04
CA PRO A 55 -8.07 21.88 16.55
C PRO A 55 -8.11 21.81 15.02
N PRO A 56 -8.98 22.58 14.35
CA PRO A 56 -9.00 22.57 12.90
C PRO A 56 -7.57 22.82 12.39
N PRO A 57 -7.17 22.20 11.26
CA PRO A 57 -5.78 22.20 10.77
C PRO A 57 -5.17 23.60 10.54
N SER A 58 -5.96 24.66 10.70
CA SER A 58 -5.61 26.06 10.56
C SER A 58 -5.29 26.82 11.87
N THR A 59 -5.50 26.27 13.08
CA THR A 59 -5.45 27.07 14.33
C THR A 59 -4.23 26.87 15.22
N ARG A 60 -3.44 25.81 15.08
CA ARG A 60 -2.16 25.64 15.79
C ARG A 60 -1.00 25.52 14.79
N ALA A 61 0.07 26.28 15.04
CA ALA A 61 1.32 26.11 14.29
C ALA A 61 1.82 24.67 14.52
N PRO A 62 2.21 23.95 13.46
CA PRO A 62 2.52 22.55 13.60
C PRO A 62 3.87 22.33 14.27
N ILE A 63 3.99 21.23 15.02
CA ILE A 63 5.20 20.90 15.77
C ILE A 63 6.23 20.31 14.80
N HIS A 64 7.32 21.04 14.57
CA HIS A 64 8.40 20.58 13.69
C HIS A 64 9.39 19.68 14.42
N LEU A 65 9.51 18.43 13.98
CA LEU A 65 10.40 17.39 14.53
C LEU A 65 11.39 16.93 13.46
N PRO A 66 12.40 17.75 13.10
CA PRO A 66 13.30 17.50 11.98
C PRO A 66 14.24 16.31 12.20
N LYS A 67 14.42 15.84 13.43
CA LYS A 67 15.27 14.68 13.75
C LYS A 67 14.50 13.37 13.90
N LEU A 68 13.16 13.42 13.88
CA LEU A 68 12.33 12.25 14.17
C LEU A 68 12.39 11.28 13.00
N LYS A 69 12.91 10.08 13.25
CA LYS A 69 13.12 9.01 12.26
C LYS A 69 12.11 7.89 12.41
N THR A 70 11.60 7.64 13.61
CA THR A 70 10.76 6.48 13.86
C THR A 70 9.57 6.87 14.72
N ILE A 71 8.38 6.52 14.25
CA ILE A 71 7.11 6.67 14.96
C ILE A 71 6.49 5.28 15.08
N LEU A 72 6.24 4.84 16.30
CA LEU A 72 5.55 3.60 16.64
C LEU A 72 4.35 3.99 17.50
N LEU A 73 3.15 3.66 17.05
CA LEU A 73 1.90 3.92 17.76
C LEU A 73 1.10 2.62 17.76
N SER A 74 0.84 2.06 18.94
CA SER A 74 0.16 0.77 19.05
C SER A 74 -0.90 0.76 20.14
N VAL A 75 -1.99 0.02 19.92
CA VAL A 75 -3.08 -0.11 20.91
C VAL A 75 -3.67 1.26 21.25
N LEU A 76 -3.93 2.10 20.24
CA LEU A 76 -4.53 3.43 20.39
C LEU A 76 -5.81 3.50 19.55
N CYS A 77 -6.76 4.35 19.95
CA CYS A 77 -7.91 4.64 19.09
C CYS A 77 -7.52 5.51 17.88
N GLU A 78 -8.27 5.36 16.79
CA GLU A 78 -7.99 6.01 15.50
C GLU A 78 -7.95 7.54 15.57
N GLU A 79 -8.86 8.17 16.32
CA GLU A 79 -8.93 9.63 16.46
C GLU A 79 -7.71 10.21 17.16
N ALA A 80 -7.19 9.49 18.15
CA ALA A 80 -6.07 9.97 18.94
C ALA A 80 -4.76 9.83 18.15
N VAL A 81 -4.63 8.78 17.33
CA VAL A 81 -3.58 8.68 16.31
C VAL A 81 -3.68 9.82 15.30
N ALA A 82 -4.88 10.08 14.75
CA ALA A 82 -5.11 11.19 13.82
C ALA A 82 -4.71 12.54 14.42
N SER A 83 -5.06 12.78 15.69
CA SER A 83 -4.73 14.00 16.42
C SER A 83 -3.22 14.23 16.57
N VAL A 84 -2.48 13.19 16.99
CA VAL A 84 -1.02 13.29 17.14
C VAL A 84 -0.36 13.55 15.78
N LEU A 85 -0.72 12.78 14.77
CA LEU A 85 -0.09 12.86 13.45
C LEU A 85 -0.41 14.17 12.72
N ALA A 86 -1.64 14.69 12.80
CA ALA A 86 -2.01 15.98 12.21
C ALA A 86 -1.21 17.15 12.81
N SER A 87 -0.82 17.04 14.08
CA SER A 87 -0.16 18.11 14.85
C SER A 87 1.35 18.21 14.62
N ILE A 88 1.99 17.21 13.99
CA ILE A 88 3.45 17.15 13.82
C ILE A 88 3.91 17.29 12.36
N ARG A 89 5.16 17.71 12.16
CA ARG A 89 5.88 17.72 10.87
C ARG A 89 7.19 16.96 11.02
N VAL A 90 7.34 15.88 10.26
CA VAL A 90 8.45 14.92 10.41
C VAL A 90 9.21 14.73 9.09
N PRO A 91 9.95 15.74 8.60
CA PRO A 91 10.53 15.73 7.25
C PRO A 91 11.55 14.62 6.99
N ASN A 92 12.08 13.97 8.04
CA ASN A 92 13.12 12.93 7.96
C ASN A 92 12.70 11.60 8.60
N CYS A 93 11.40 11.37 8.77
CA CYS A 93 10.92 10.07 9.21
C CYS A 93 11.37 8.96 8.23
N GLU A 94 11.76 7.81 8.77
CA GLU A 94 12.26 6.64 8.03
C GLU A 94 11.36 5.42 8.31
N SER A 95 10.59 5.44 9.40
CA SER A 95 9.69 4.35 9.80
C SER A 95 8.44 4.89 10.51
N LEU A 96 7.25 4.52 10.03
CA LEU A 96 5.97 4.74 10.70
C LEU A 96 5.27 3.39 10.86
N GLN A 97 4.95 3.01 12.11
CA GLN A 97 4.19 1.79 12.40
C GLN A 97 3.00 2.16 13.28
N LEU A 98 1.81 1.87 12.77
CA LEU A 98 0.54 1.92 13.47
C LEU A 98 0.07 0.48 13.61
N THR A 99 -0.15 -0.05 14.81
CA THR A 99 -0.63 -1.43 15.03
C THR A 99 -1.74 -1.47 16.05
N ASP A 100 -2.62 -2.47 15.96
CA ASP A 100 -3.70 -2.71 16.92
C ASP A 100 -4.57 -1.45 17.15
N LEU A 101 -4.92 -0.76 16.07
CA LEU A 101 -5.77 0.43 16.13
C LEU A 101 -7.19 0.02 16.54
N GLU A 102 -7.67 0.53 17.68
CA GLU A 102 -9.01 0.29 18.17
C GLU A 102 -10.04 1.06 17.33
N GLU A 103 -11.05 0.36 16.82
CA GLU A 103 -12.17 0.97 16.08
C GLU A 103 -12.94 1.91 17.01
N SER A 104 -13.29 3.09 16.52
CA SER A 104 -14.03 4.06 17.32
C SER A 104 -15.45 3.59 17.60
N ILE A 105 -16.01 4.06 18.72
CA ILE A 105 -17.32 3.65 19.24
C ILE A 105 -18.48 4.11 18.30
N SER A 106 -18.22 5.02 17.36
CA SER A 106 -19.18 5.39 16.33
C SER A 106 -19.17 4.38 15.18
N ALA A 107 -20.15 3.48 15.22
CA ALA A 107 -20.44 2.52 14.17
C ALA A 107 -20.52 3.17 12.77
N ASP A 108 -20.01 2.42 11.80
CA ASP A 108 -19.93 2.63 10.36
C ASP A 108 -18.63 3.29 9.84
N SER A 109 -17.83 2.43 9.20
CA SER A 109 -16.62 2.65 8.39
C SER A 109 -15.28 2.67 9.12
N SER A 110 -14.62 1.51 9.15
CA SER A 110 -13.18 1.35 9.39
C SER A 110 -12.36 1.86 8.19
N ASP A 111 -12.58 3.11 7.78
CA ASP A 111 -11.78 3.74 6.72
C ASP A 111 -10.46 4.25 7.31
N LYS A 112 -9.50 3.32 7.48
CA LYS A 112 -8.12 3.63 7.88
C LYS A 112 -7.45 4.60 6.90
N ALA A 113 -7.94 4.69 5.66
CA ALA A 113 -7.53 5.73 4.72
C ALA A 113 -7.96 7.13 5.18
N GLY A 114 -9.12 7.26 5.84
CA GLY A 114 -9.60 8.50 6.43
C GLY A 114 -8.73 8.98 7.60
N VAL A 115 -8.29 8.07 8.47
CA VAL A 115 -7.31 8.36 9.54
C VAL A 115 -6.02 8.89 8.92
N LEU A 116 -5.56 8.23 7.86
CA LEU A 116 -4.40 8.64 7.09
C LEU A 116 -4.64 9.99 6.38
N ASP A 117 -5.77 10.23 5.73
CA ASP A 117 -6.08 11.51 5.08
C ASP A 117 -6.02 12.69 6.06
N GLN A 118 -6.58 12.51 7.27
CA GLN A 118 -6.57 13.50 8.32
C GLN A 118 -5.18 13.70 8.94
N ALA A 119 -4.42 12.62 9.09
CA ALA A 119 -3.07 12.62 9.65
C ALA A 119 -1.99 13.11 8.67
N LEU A 120 -2.21 12.92 7.37
CA LEU A 120 -1.16 12.90 6.34
C LEU A 120 -1.17 14.07 5.36
N GLY A 121 -2.04 15.07 5.53
CA GLY A 121 -1.95 16.37 4.81
C GLY A 121 -0.58 17.07 4.97
N HIS A 122 0.32 16.49 5.77
CA HIS A 122 1.67 16.94 6.07
C HIS A 122 2.76 15.94 5.67
N PHE A 123 2.35 14.74 5.25
CA PHE A 123 3.23 13.70 4.74
C PHE A 123 3.40 13.77 3.22
N ASP A 124 2.61 14.56 2.48
CA ASP A 124 2.83 14.85 1.06
C ASP A 124 4.24 15.41 0.75
N GLY A 125 4.73 16.33 1.60
CA GLY A 125 6.10 16.84 1.50
C GLY A 125 7.15 15.81 1.93
N PHE A 126 6.77 14.89 2.80
CA PHE A 126 7.61 13.86 3.37
C PHE A 126 7.75 12.64 2.45
N LEU A 127 6.71 12.24 1.71
CA LEU A 127 6.70 11.20 0.68
C LEU A 127 7.51 11.64 -0.55
N ARG A 128 7.31 12.87 -1.04
CA ARG A 128 8.10 13.42 -2.16
C ARG A 128 9.58 13.54 -1.84
N SER A 129 9.91 13.96 -0.61
CA SER A 129 11.31 14.04 -0.16
C SER A 129 11.88 12.65 0.09
N SER A 130 11.10 11.71 0.64
CA SER A 130 11.58 10.36 0.94
C SER A 130 11.77 9.50 -0.31
N LEU A 131 10.91 9.60 -1.32
CA LEU A 131 11.11 8.89 -2.58
C LEU A 131 12.33 9.43 -3.36
N ALA A 132 12.63 10.72 -3.24
CA ALA A 132 13.82 11.32 -3.83
C ALA A 132 15.12 11.02 -3.05
N LEU A 133 15.06 10.86 -1.72
CA LEU A 133 16.22 10.66 -0.84
C LEU A 133 16.53 9.18 -0.54
N TYR A 134 15.53 8.29 -0.60
CA TYR A 134 15.66 6.87 -0.26
C TYR A 134 15.40 6.01 -1.51
N GLY A 135 16.37 5.19 -1.90
CA GLY A 135 16.22 4.33 -3.09
C GLY A 135 15.27 3.13 -2.91
N SER A 136 14.60 3.01 -1.75
CA SER A 136 13.41 2.15 -1.63
C SER A 136 12.49 2.64 -0.51
N SER A 137 11.18 2.59 -0.76
CA SER A 137 10.12 2.89 0.21
C SER A 137 9.06 1.80 0.13
N ARG A 138 8.60 1.31 1.28
CA ARG A 138 7.59 0.25 1.35
C ARG A 138 6.50 0.67 2.31
N LEU A 139 5.30 0.81 1.78
CA LEU A 139 4.09 1.10 2.52
C LEU A 139 3.18 -0.12 2.47
N ARG A 140 2.81 -0.65 3.62
CA ARG A 140 1.84 -1.71 3.75
C ARG A 140 0.75 -1.26 4.69
N LEU A 141 -0.44 -1.17 4.16
CA LEU A 141 -1.66 -1.05 4.93
C LEU A 141 -2.07 -2.50 5.31
N PHE A 142 -2.51 -2.74 6.55
CA PHE A 142 -3.05 -4.01 7.04
C PHE A 142 -4.40 -3.77 7.74
N LYS A 143 -5.20 -4.84 7.91
CA LYS A 143 -6.45 -4.76 8.69
C LYS A 143 -6.21 -4.20 10.09
N GLU A 144 -5.07 -4.52 10.70
CA GLU A 144 -4.74 -4.13 12.07
C GLU A 144 -3.90 -2.85 12.14
N GLY A 145 -3.46 -2.27 11.02
CA GLY A 145 -2.50 -1.16 11.10
C GLY A 145 -1.88 -0.67 9.80
N VAL A 146 -0.87 0.17 9.93
CA VAL A 146 -0.11 0.79 8.83
C VAL A 146 1.37 0.61 9.10
N ASN A 147 2.11 0.10 8.14
CA ASN A 147 3.55 -0.07 8.24
C ASN A 147 4.24 0.58 7.04
N TRP A 148 4.99 1.65 7.31
CA TRP A 148 5.81 2.32 6.33
C TRP A 148 7.28 2.27 6.75
N LEU A 149 8.12 1.74 5.85
CA LEU A 149 9.56 1.67 5.98
C LEU A 149 10.25 2.31 4.76
N CYS A 150 11.10 3.30 4.99
CA CYS A 150 12.04 3.84 4.02
C CYS A 150 13.44 3.26 4.27
N GLN A 151 14.09 2.75 3.23
CA GLN A 151 15.47 2.27 3.31
C GLN A 151 16.35 3.06 2.34
N ARG A 152 17.47 3.60 2.86
CA ARG A 152 18.49 4.21 2.02
C ARG A 152 19.07 3.11 1.14
N SER A 153 19.19 3.39 -0.15
CA SER A 153 19.84 2.45 -1.05
C SER A 153 21.30 2.28 -0.62
N SER A 154 21.64 1.08 -0.16
CA SER A 154 23.01 0.72 0.19
C SER A 154 23.90 0.54 -1.04
N SER A 155 23.30 0.45 -2.22
CA SER A 155 23.98 0.36 -3.51
C SER A 155 23.17 1.11 -4.56
N GLY A 156 23.67 2.23 -5.08
CA GLY A 156 23.04 3.05 -6.13
C GLY A 156 22.76 2.34 -7.48
N LEU A 157 22.76 1.00 -7.49
CA LEU A 157 22.51 0.10 -8.62
C LEU A 157 21.05 -0.34 -8.72
N TYR A 158 20.23 -0.17 -7.68
CA TYR A 158 18.80 -0.47 -7.74
C TYR A 158 17.99 0.83 -7.87
N ALA A 159 17.17 0.88 -8.92
CA ALA A 159 16.25 2.00 -9.16
C ALA A 159 15.26 2.15 -7.98
N PRO A 160 14.83 3.38 -7.66
CA PRO A 160 13.90 3.64 -6.57
C PRO A 160 12.68 2.74 -6.66
N GLY A 161 12.48 1.89 -5.64
CA GLY A 161 11.37 0.95 -5.58
C GLY A 161 10.32 1.39 -4.57
N PHE A 162 9.06 1.53 -5.01
CA PHE A 162 7.91 1.70 -4.10
C PHE A 162 7.13 0.38 -4.02
N GLU A 163 6.99 -0.20 -2.83
CA GLU A 163 6.10 -1.35 -2.59
C GLU A 163 4.85 -0.87 -1.85
N LEU A 164 3.67 -1.12 -2.43
CA LEU A 164 2.39 -0.81 -1.81
C LEU A 164 1.62 -2.10 -1.50
N GLY A 165 1.25 -2.29 -0.23
CA GLY A 165 0.26 -3.26 0.23
C GLY A 165 -1.04 -2.57 0.64
N ILE A 166 -2.19 -3.02 0.14
CA ILE A 166 -3.52 -2.48 0.46
C ILE A 166 -4.41 -3.59 1.07
N PRO A 167 -4.97 -3.42 2.28
CA PRO A 167 -5.80 -4.39 2.98
C PRO A 167 -7.29 -4.01 2.90
N TRP A 168 -8.10 -4.88 3.50
CA TRP A 168 -9.54 -4.77 3.73
C TRP A 168 -9.99 -3.41 4.32
N GLY A 169 -11.23 -3.02 4.00
CA GLY A 169 -11.94 -1.87 4.57
C GLY A 169 -12.52 -0.94 3.49
N ASN A 170 -11.66 -0.43 2.62
CA ASN A 170 -12.06 0.46 1.52
C ASN A 170 -10.95 0.59 0.46
N PRO A 171 -10.77 -0.40 -0.45
CA PRO A 171 -9.71 -0.36 -1.45
C PRO A 171 -9.82 0.84 -2.39
N HIS A 172 -11.02 1.36 -2.61
CA HIS A 172 -11.21 2.58 -3.40
C HIS A 172 -10.56 3.80 -2.72
N SER A 173 -10.90 4.09 -1.46
CA SER A 173 -10.29 5.17 -0.69
C SER A 173 -8.78 4.97 -0.54
N ASN A 174 -8.33 3.77 -0.18
CA ASN A 174 -6.91 3.46 -0.01
C ASN A 174 -6.10 3.64 -1.30
N VAL A 175 -6.63 3.19 -2.44
CA VAL A 175 -5.95 3.33 -3.73
C VAL A 175 -5.92 4.79 -4.18
N LEU A 176 -7.04 5.52 -4.06
CA LEU A 176 -7.07 6.94 -4.39
C LEU A 176 -6.12 7.73 -3.50
N TRP A 177 -6.10 7.45 -2.21
CA TRP A 177 -5.18 8.04 -1.25
C TRP A 177 -3.71 7.80 -1.66
N VAL A 178 -3.34 6.55 -1.99
CA VAL A 178 -1.97 6.25 -2.44
C VAL A 178 -1.64 6.96 -3.75
N LEU A 179 -2.60 7.07 -4.67
CA LEU A 179 -2.37 7.79 -5.93
C LEU A 179 -2.21 9.29 -5.72
N GLN A 180 -2.95 9.88 -4.78
CA GLN A 180 -2.75 11.27 -4.36
C GLN A 180 -1.35 11.45 -3.76
N VAL A 181 -0.93 10.52 -2.88
CA VAL A 181 0.40 10.46 -2.26
C VAL A 181 1.53 10.33 -3.29
N LEU A 182 1.38 9.47 -4.29
CA LEU A 182 2.34 9.30 -5.37
C LEU A 182 2.42 10.54 -6.28
N GLY A 183 1.44 11.44 -6.16
CA GLY A 183 1.34 12.67 -6.93
C GLY A 183 1.07 12.45 -8.42
N PRO A 184 1.00 13.54 -9.21
CA PRO A 184 0.87 13.45 -10.65
C PRO A 184 2.16 12.86 -11.24
N LEU A 185 2.14 11.54 -11.42
CA LEU A 185 3.14 10.72 -12.10
C LEU A 185 4.54 10.86 -11.47
N PRO A 186 4.98 9.90 -10.65
CA PRO A 186 6.38 9.81 -10.26
C PRO A 186 7.22 9.86 -11.52
N ASP A 187 8.35 10.57 -11.47
CA ASP A 187 9.34 10.58 -12.55
C ASP A 187 9.45 9.15 -13.10
N SER A 188 9.31 9.01 -14.42
CA SER A 188 9.26 7.73 -15.14
C SER A 188 10.44 6.78 -14.85
N THR A 189 11.48 7.29 -14.18
CA THR A 189 12.61 6.56 -13.62
C THR A 189 12.27 5.68 -12.40
N HIS A 190 11.20 5.99 -11.66
CA HIS A 190 10.78 5.24 -10.48
C HIS A 190 10.08 3.94 -10.89
N ARG A 191 10.34 2.85 -10.17
CA ARG A 191 9.71 1.55 -10.43
C ARG A 191 8.75 1.22 -9.30
N ILE A 192 7.46 1.08 -9.63
CA ILE A 192 6.45 0.71 -8.65
C ILE A 192 6.23 -0.80 -8.70
N LYS A 193 6.31 -1.43 -7.52
CA LYS A 193 5.80 -2.76 -7.25
C LYS A 193 4.49 -2.62 -6.47
N LEU A 194 3.42 -3.19 -7.01
CA LEU A 194 2.11 -3.18 -6.39
C LEU A 194 1.80 -4.61 -5.90
N ASP A 195 1.55 -4.76 -4.60
CA ASP A 195 1.15 -6.03 -3.97
C ASP A 195 -0.29 -5.85 -3.47
N ILE A 196 -1.25 -6.39 -4.20
CA ILE A 196 -2.68 -6.26 -3.90
C ILE A 196 -3.15 -7.59 -3.33
N ARG A 197 -3.48 -7.59 -2.04
CA ARG A 197 -3.98 -8.77 -1.34
C ARG A 197 -5.37 -8.49 -0.83
N ILE A 198 -6.34 -9.22 -1.37
CA ILE A 198 -7.72 -9.24 -0.88
C ILE A 198 -8.02 -10.65 -0.36
N ASP A 199 -8.38 -10.74 0.91
CA ASP A 199 -8.77 -12.00 1.55
C ASP A 199 -10.30 -12.22 1.41
N ASP A 200 -10.65 -13.36 0.80
CA ASP A 200 -11.90 -14.17 0.75
C ASP A 200 -13.33 -13.58 0.92
N SER A 201 -13.52 -12.26 0.88
CA SER A 201 -14.86 -11.64 0.89
C SER A 201 -15.15 -10.90 -0.42
N GLU A 202 -16.41 -10.96 -0.83
CA GLU A 202 -16.92 -10.62 -2.16
C GLU A 202 -16.30 -9.33 -2.75
N VAL A 203 -15.84 -9.44 -4.00
CA VAL A 203 -15.33 -8.30 -4.77
C VAL A 203 -16.49 -7.41 -5.19
N ASP A 204 -16.69 -6.28 -4.52
CA ASP A 204 -17.69 -5.28 -4.89
C ASP A 204 -17.18 -4.32 -6.00
N VAL A 205 -18.11 -3.60 -6.65
CA VAL A 205 -17.90 -2.63 -7.72
C VAL A 205 -16.95 -1.49 -7.31
N ASP A 206 -16.93 -1.12 -6.04
CA ASP A 206 -16.03 -0.09 -5.52
C ASP A 206 -14.56 -0.55 -5.55
N VAL A 207 -14.31 -1.84 -5.29
CA VAL A 207 -12.98 -2.46 -5.42
C VAL A 207 -12.51 -2.38 -6.88
N LEU A 208 -13.41 -2.68 -7.84
CA LEU A 208 -13.12 -2.61 -9.27
C LEU A 208 -12.76 -1.18 -9.70
N THR A 209 -13.44 -0.19 -9.15
CA THR A 209 -13.22 1.22 -9.46
C THR A 209 -11.89 1.70 -8.88
N GLY A 210 -11.55 1.29 -7.66
CA GLY A 210 -10.25 1.57 -7.06
C GLY A 210 -9.10 1.05 -7.90
N LEU A 211 -9.18 -0.22 -8.34
CA LEU A 211 -8.12 -0.89 -9.10
C LEU A 211 -7.87 -0.34 -10.52
N LYS A 212 -8.82 0.41 -11.09
CA LYS A 212 -8.62 1.10 -12.37
C LYS A 212 -7.51 2.14 -12.26
N ALA A 213 -7.49 2.93 -11.22
CA ALA A 213 -6.57 4.05 -11.10
C ALA A 213 -5.06 3.65 -11.09
N PRO A 214 -4.60 2.61 -10.35
CA PRO A 214 -3.22 2.13 -10.42
C PRO A 214 -2.94 1.39 -11.73
N ALA A 215 -3.96 0.88 -12.42
CA ALA A 215 -3.81 0.35 -13.77
C ALA A 215 -3.40 1.43 -14.79
N PHE A 216 -3.53 2.72 -14.49
CA PHE A 216 -3.07 3.81 -15.38
C PHE A 216 -1.68 4.33 -15.06
N LEU A 217 -1.06 3.87 -13.97
CA LEU A 217 0.28 4.28 -13.63
C LEU A 217 1.31 3.69 -14.62
N PRO A 218 2.08 4.53 -15.35
CA PRO A 218 3.02 4.06 -16.37
C PRO A 218 4.29 3.46 -15.79
N ASN A 219 4.42 3.37 -14.47
CA ASN A 219 5.60 2.88 -13.76
C ASN A 219 5.33 1.64 -12.90
N VAL A 220 4.11 1.09 -12.91
CA VAL A 220 3.83 -0.22 -12.29
C VAL A 220 4.48 -1.31 -13.12
N GLN A 221 5.57 -1.89 -12.59
CA GLN A 221 6.35 -2.94 -13.25
C GLN A 221 6.08 -4.33 -12.71
N LYS A 222 5.60 -4.42 -11.48
CA LYS A 222 5.29 -5.69 -10.82
C LYS A 222 3.93 -5.59 -10.17
N LEU A 223 3.09 -6.59 -10.42
CA LEU A 223 1.78 -6.74 -9.79
C LEU A 223 1.72 -8.12 -9.15
N GLU A 224 1.46 -8.18 -7.85
CA GLU A 224 1.16 -9.41 -7.10
C GLU A 224 -0.30 -9.32 -6.65
N VAL A 225 -1.05 -10.41 -6.84
CA VAL A 225 -2.51 -10.46 -6.69
C VAL A 225 -2.87 -11.64 -5.80
N SER A 226 -3.93 -11.55 -4.99
CA SER A 226 -4.51 -12.70 -4.27
C SER A 226 -5.51 -13.51 -5.12
N ASP A 227 -5.90 -14.69 -4.65
CA ASP A 227 -6.74 -15.66 -5.37
C ASP A 227 -8.10 -15.10 -5.81
N THR A 228 -8.68 -14.22 -5.00
CA THR A 228 -10.03 -13.65 -5.18
C THR A 228 -10.10 -12.58 -6.26
N LEU A 229 -8.98 -11.97 -6.62
CA LEU A 229 -8.93 -10.81 -7.52
C LEU A 229 -8.54 -11.13 -8.97
N HIS A 230 -8.22 -12.38 -9.25
CA HIS A 230 -7.73 -12.80 -10.56
C HIS A 230 -8.65 -12.41 -11.71
N SER A 231 -9.97 -12.60 -11.57
CA SER A 231 -10.95 -12.22 -12.60
C SER A 231 -10.89 -10.74 -12.95
N VAL A 232 -10.86 -9.88 -11.93
CA VAL A 232 -10.76 -8.42 -12.07
C VAL A 232 -9.50 -8.01 -12.80
N ILE A 233 -8.36 -8.57 -12.39
CA ILE A 233 -7.08 -8.25 -13.02
C ILE A 233 -7.07 -8.75 -14.47
N PHE A 234 -7.67 -9.89 -14.78
CA PHE A 234 -7.79 -10.37 -16.16
C PHE A 234 -8.68 -9.46 -17.01
N ASP A 235 -9.78 -8.96 -16.45
CA ASP A 235 -10.65 -8.00 -17.13
C ASP A 235 -9.94 -6.67 -17.38
N LEU A 236 -9.18 -6.15 -16.41
CA LEU A 236 -8.35 -4.95 -16.58
C LEU A 236 -7.25 -5.18 -17.62
N LEU A 237 -6.57 -6.33 -17.61
CA LEU A 237 -5.53 -6.66 -18.60
C LEU A 237 -6.11 -6.83 -20.01
N GLY A 238 -7.32 -7.38 -20.12
CA GLY A 238 -8.01 -7.67 -21.38
C GLY A 238 -8.80 -6.50 -21.96
N SER A 239 -9.20 -5.53 -21.13
CA SER A 239 -9.94 -4.32 -21.53
C SER A 239 -9.01 -3.29 -22.17
N ALA A 240 -8.63 -3.57 -23.41
CA ALA A 240 -7.87 -2.62 -24.23
C ALA A 240 -8.71 -1.42 -24.73
N LYS A 241 -10.01 -1.32 -24.37
CA LYS A 241 -10.93 -0.35 -24.95
C LYS A 241 -11.18 0.92 -24.15
N ASP A 242 -11.00 0.95 -22.83
CA ASP A 242 -11.82 1.92 -22.11
C ASP A 242 -11.16 3.19 -21.60
N ILE A 243 -9.83 3.36 -21.60
CA ILE A 243 -9.28 4.57 -20.98
C ILE A 243 -8.11 5.14 -21.80
N ALA A 244 -8.41 6.25 -22.51
CA ALA A 244 -7.48 7.10 -23.26
C ALA A 244 -6.58 6.42 -24.33
N GLY A 245 -6.89 5.19 -24.75
CA GLY A 245 -6.15 4.47 -25.79
C GLY A 245 -4.83 3.82 -25.33
N PHE A 246 -4.65 3.60 -24.02
CA PHE A 246 -3.49 2.89 -23.45
C PHE A 246 -3.91 1.57 -22.79
N PRO A 247 -3.06 0.52 -22.85
CA PRO A 247 -3.32 -0.70 -22.09
C PRO A 247 -3.15 -0.43 -20.59
N ALA A 248 -4.03 -1.02 -19.77
CA ALA A 248 -3.85 -1.11 -18.32
C ALA A 248 -2.46 -1.67 -17.97
N PHE A 249 -1.81 -1.15 -16.94
CA PHE A 249 -0.46 -1.50 -16.50
C PHE A 249 0.53 -1.55 -17.67
N SER A 250 0.66 -0.46 -18.43
CA SER A 250 1.43 -0.44 -19.69
C SER A 250 2.89 -0.88 -19.55
N SER A 251 3.51 -0.61 -18.39
CA SER A 251 4.89 -0.99 -18.07
C SER A 251 5.03 -2.28 -17.24
N LEU A 252 3.96 -3.08 -17.12
CA LEU A 252 3.99 -4.31 -16.34
C LEU A 252 4.93 -5.34 -16.95
N GLU A 253 5.97 -5.70 -16.20
CA GLU A 253 6.98 -6.70 -16.57
C GLU A 253 6.80 -8.02 -15.82
N LYS A 254 6.18 -8.00 -14.63
CA LYS A 254 5.91 -9.19 -13.83
C LYS A 254 4.50 -9.20 -13.27
N LEU A 255 3.78 -10.28 -13.49
CA LEU A 255 2.48 -10.56 -12.89
C LEU A 255 2.59 -11.83 -12.04
N LYS A 256 2.42 -11.70 -10.73
CA LYS A 256 2.39 -12.83 -9.80
C LYS A 256 0.96 -13.11 -9.38
N LEU A 257 0.53 -14.34 -9.57
CA LEU A 257 -0.82 -14.84 -9.33
C LEU A 257 -0.72 -16.12 -8.49
N PRO A 258 -1.55 -16.36 -7.48
CA PRO A 258 -1.65 -17.69 -6.90
C PRO A 258 -2.17 -18.71 -7.92
N MET A 259 -1.80 -19.97 -7.71
CA MET A 259 -2.26 -21.05 -8.56
C MET A 259 -3.76 -21.19 -8.43
N PRO A 260 -4.55 -21.08 -9.51
CA PRO A 260 -5.99 -21.17 -9.40
C PRO A 260 -6.42 -22.63 -9.23
N TYR A 261 -6.43 -23.10 -7.99
CA TYR A 261 -6.85 -24.46 -7.66
C TYR A 261 -8.31 -24.71 -7.98
N ASN A 262 -9.14 -23.67 -7.83
CA ASN A 262 -10.59 -23.81 -7.79
C ASN A 262 -11.29 -23.64 -9.14
N LEU A 263 -10.63 -23.12 -10.20
CA LEU A 263 -11.32 -22.83 -11.46
C LEU A 263 -10.42 -22.99 -12.69
N PRO A 264 -10.62 -24.02 -13.55
CA PRO A 264 -10.01 -24.10 -14.88
C PRO A 264 -10.30 -22.84 -15.73
N HIS A 265 -11.42 -22.19 -15.46
CA HIS A 265 -11.86 -20.97 -16.13
C HIS A 265 -10.87 -19.81 -15.95
N SER A 266 -10.15 -19.73 -14.83
CA SER A 266 -9.18 -18.66 -14.55
C SER A 266 -8.02 -18.61 -15.56
N LEU A 267 -7.36 -19.75 -15.84
CA LEU A 267 -6.28 -19.83 -16.83
C LEU A 267 -6.79 -19.53 -18.25
N ARG A 268 -8.03 -19.93 -18.56
CA ARG A 268 -8.66 -19.57 -19.83
C ARG A 268 -8.92 -18.07 -19.91
N SER A 269 -9.41 -17.45 -18.84
CA SER A 269 -9.63 -16.01 -18.77
C SER A 269 -8.33 -15.23 -18.89
N LEU A 270 -7.25 -15.68 -18.23
CA LEU A 270 -5.91 -15.12 -18.41
C LEU A 270 -5.42 -15.25 -19.87
N GLU A 271 -5.57 -16.43 -20.49
CA GLU A 271 -5.22 -16.64 -21.89
C GLU A 271 -5.96 -15.65 -22.82
N VAL A 272 -7.26 -15.45 -22.58
CA VAL A 272 -8.10 -14.49 -23.33
C VAL A 272 -7.66 -13.05 -23.08
N ALA A 273 -7.40 -12.67 -21.83
CA ALA A 273 -6.94 -11.34 -21.46
C ALA A 273 -5.61 -10.99 -22.13
N LEU A 274 -4.64 -11.90 -22.11
CA LEU A 274 -3.32 -11.72 -22.73
C LEU A 274 -3.41 -11.65 -24.26
N LYS A 275 -4.20 -12.52 -24.89
CA LYS A 275 -4.49 -12.44 -26.33
C LYS A 275 -5.09 -11.08 -26.68
N SER A 276 -6.02 -10.61 -25.86
CA SER A 276 -6.69 -9.32 -26.02
C SER A 276 -5.74 -8.14 -25.86
N ARG A 277 -4.78 -8.22 -24.92
CA ARG A 277 -3.77 -7.19 -24.62
C ARG A 277 -2.78 -7.00 -25.76
N TYR A 278 -2.25 -8.10 -26.30
CA TYR A 278 -1.19 -8.06 -27.32
C TYR A 278 -1.71 -8.24 -28.76
N ALA A 279 -3.04 -8.20 -28.97
CA ALA A 279 -3.63 -8.28 -30.29
C ALA A 279 -3.13 -7.14 -31.20
N LYS A 280 -2.54 -7.51 -32.35
CA LYS A 280 -1.93 -6.59 -33.33
C LYS A 280 -2.88 -5.48 -33.84
N SER A 281 -4.19 -5.70 -33.78
CA SER A 281 -5.22 -4.76 -34.25
C SER A 281 -5.52 -3.63 -33.28
N LYS A 282 -4.94 -3.61 -32.07
CA LYS A 282 -5.28 -2.64 -31.02
C LYS A 282 -4.24 -1.53 -30.89
N ARG A 283 -4.73 -0.28 -30.85
CA ARG A 283 -3.92 0.88 -30.44
C ARG A 283 -3.41 0.63 -29.02
N GLY A 284 -2.09 0.67 -28.84
CA GLY A 284 -1.44 0.44 -27.53
C GLY A 284 -0.76 -0.91 -27.35
N ALA A 285 -0.98 -1.91 -28.22
CA ALA A 285 -0.29 -3.21 -28.13
C ALA A 285 1.25 -3.06 -28.25
N ALA A 286 1.72 -2.13 -29.08
CA ALA A 286 3.15 -1.79 -29.19
C ALA A 286 3.72 -1.07 -27.95
N ARG A 287 2.86 -0.54 -27.07
CA ARG A 287 3.26 0.15 -25.84
C ARG A 287 3.29 -0.80 -24.63
N ALA A 288 2.64 -1.96 -24.71
CA ALA A 288 2.69 -2.96 -23.65
C ALA A 288 4.05 -3.67 -23.65
N ARG A 289 4.72 -3.67 -22.50
CA ARG A 289 5.96 -4.45 -22.31
C ARG A 289 5.66 -5.96 -22.36
N PRO A 290 6.61 -6.79 -22.82
CA PRO A 290 6.55 -8.23 -22.57
C PRO A 290 6.47 -8.51 -21.06
N MET A 291 5.71 -9.54 -20.69
CA MET A 291 5.37 -9.83 -19.30
C MET A 291 5.81 -11.25 -18.91
N ARG A 292 6.39 -11.37 -17.72
CA ARG A 292 6.63 -12.65 -17.04
C ARG A 292 5.47 -12.96 -16.11
N ILE A 293 4.94 -14.18 -16.21
CA ILE A 293 3.82 -14.63 -15.38
C ILE A 293 4.36 -15.62 -14.37
N ILE A 294 4.18 -15.33 -13.09
CA ILE A 294 4.66 -16.15 -11.99
C ILE A 294 3.43 -16.69 -11.26
N PHE A 295 3.30 -18.01 -11.21
CA PHE A 295 2.30 -18.64 -10.38
C PHE A 295 2.91 -19.09 -9.05
N SER A 296 2.27 -18.72 -7.93
CA SER A 296 2.69 -19.14 -6.59
C SER A 296 1.79 -20.24 -6.02
N GLY A 297 2.41 -21.22 -5.36
CA GLY A 297 1.74 -22.37 -4.74
C GLY A 297 1.89 -23.66 -5.54
N GLU A 298 1.42 -24.76 -4.96
CA GLU A 298 1.32 -26.08 -5.59
C GLU A 298 0.70 -26.04 -7.00
N PHE A 299 1.35 -26.74 -7.94
CA PHE A 299 0.87 -26.81 -9.31
C PHE A 299 -0.46 -27.61 -9.44
N TYR A 300 -0.67 -28.59 -8.55
CA TYR A 300 -1.87 -29.42 -8.50
C TYR A 300 -2.16 -29.89 -7.07
N ARG A 301 -3.44 -30.06 -6.74
CA ARG A 301 -3.81 -30.78 -5.52
C ARG A 301 -3.52 -32.28 -5.67
N PRO A 302 -3.27 -33.00 -4.57
CA PRO A 302 -3.11 -34.46 -4.59
C PRO A 302 -4.29 -35.19 -5.25
N GLU A 303 -5.49 -34.65 -5.08
CA GLU A 303 -6.77 -35.22 -5.56
C GLU A 303 -7.02 -35.02 -7.07
N CYS A 304 -6.23 -34.18 -7.75
CA CYS A 304 -6.46 -33.89 -9.17
C CYS A 304 -6.25 -35.13 -10.05
N SER A 305 -7.20 -35.38 -10.95
CA SER A 305 -7.10 -36.46 -11.93
C SER A 305 -5.95 -36.23 -12.94
N PRO A 306 -5.38 -37.29 -13.55
CA PRO A 306 -4.35 -37.16 -14.57
C PRO A 306 -4.77 -36.27 -15.77
N LEU A 307 -6.06 -36.31 -16.13
CA LEU A 307 -6.62 -35.49 -17.20
C LEU A 307 -6.59 -34.00 -16.84
N GLU A 308 -6.97 -33.63 -15.62
CA GLU A 308 -6.94 -32.24 -15.16
C GLU A 308 -5.52 -31.69 -15.11
N LYS A 309 -4.56 -32.48 -14.61
CA LYS A 309 -3.14 -32.11 -14.59
C LYS A 309 -2.64 -31.81 -16.00
N ARG A 310 -2.95 -32.68 -16.97
CA ARG A 310 -2.60 -32.48 -18.39
C ARG A 310 -3.25 -31.23 -18.98
N LEU A 311 -4.55 -31.04 -18.78
CA LEU A 311 -5.28 -29.88 -19.30
C LEU A 311 -4.76 -28.55 -18.74
N ARG A 312 -4.35 -28.52 -17.46
CA ARG A 312 -3.71 -27.34 -16.85
C ARG A 312 -2.35 -27.08 -17.48
N PHE A 313 -1.50 -28.10 -17.58
CA PHE A 313 -0.18 -27.99 -18.20
C PHE A 313 -0.28 -27.48 -19.65
N ASP A 314 -1.16 -28.09 -20.46
CA ASP A 314 -1.40 -27.69 -21.84
C ASP A 314 -1.82 -26.20 -21.93
N ARG A 315 -2.66 -25.73 -21.00
CA ARG A 315 -3.06 -24.31 -20.93
C ARG A 315 -1.89 -23.39 -20.59
N LEU A 316 -1.03 -23.75 -19.63
CA LEU A 316 0.16 -22.97 -19.31
C LEU A 316 1.13 -22.90 -20.50
N CYS A 317 1.32 -24.01 -21.22
CA CYS A 317 2.12 -24.02 -22.46
C CYS A 317 1.53 -23.09 -23.52
N ARG A 318 0.20 -23.05 -23.68
CA ARG A 318 -0.46 -22.11 -24.60
C ARG A 318 -0.27 -20.66 -24.17
N ILE A 319 -0.41 -20.35 -22.87
CA ILE A 319 -0.17 -19.01 -22.33
C ILE A 319 1.28 -18.58 -22.60
N ARG A 320 2.26 -19.45 -22.31
CA ARG A 320 3.68 -19.21 -22.58
C ARG A 320 3.95 -18.92 -24.06
N ALA A 321 3.21 -19.55 -24.96
CA ALA A 321 3.37 -19.35 -26.41
C ALA A 321 2.70 -18.07 -26.93
N LEU A 322 1.98 -17.30 -26.09
CA LEU A 322 1.35 -16.06 -26.51
C LEU A 322 2.37 -14.96 -26.79
N GLN A 323 2.08 -14.15 -27.80
CA GLN A 323 2.85 -12.95 -28.08
C GLN A 323 2.81 -12.00 -26.88
N GLY A 324 3.99 -11.49 -26.47
CA GLY A 324 4.10 -10.59 -25.33
C GLY A 324 4.21 -11.29 -23.97
N VAL A 325 4.13 -12.62 -23.91
CA VAL A 325 4.50 -13.39 -22.72
C VAL A 325 5.96 -13.83 -22.85
N GLU A 326 6.80 -13.42 -21.91
CA GLU A 326 8.23 -13.73 -21.90
C GLU A 326 8.49 -15.10 -21.27
N SER A 327 7.91 -15.33 -20.08
CA SER A 327 8.02 -16.59 -19.35
C SER A 327 6.73 -16.89 -18.58
N VAL A 328 6.54 -18.18 -18.28
CA VAL A 328 5.60 -18.67 -17.28
C VAL A 328 6.41 -19.48 -16.28
N GLU A 329 6.38 -19.07 -15.01
CA GLU A 329 7.15 -19.65 -13.92
C GLU A 329 6.20 -20.21 -12.86
N LEU A 330 6.59 -21.33 -12.25
CA LEU A 330 5.93 -21.95 -11.12
C LEU A 330 6.87 -21.83 -9.94
N VAL A 331 6.43 -21.19 -8.86
CA VAL A 331 7.22 -20.98 -7.64
C VAL A 331 6.45 -21.61 -6.48
N GLU A 332 7.09 -22.60 -5.85
CA GLU A 332 6.63 -23.20 -4.60
C GLU A 332 6.91 -22.25 -3.42
#